data_AF-A0A1F2X615-F1
#
_entry.id   AF-A0A1F2X615-F1
#
_cell.length_a   1.000
_cell.length_b   1.000
_cell.length_c   1.000
_cell.angle_alpha   90.00
_cell.angle_beta   90.00
_cell.angle_gamma   90.00
#
_symmetry.space_group_name_H-M   'P 1'
#
loop_
_entity.id
_entity.type
_entity.pdbx_description
1 polymer ?
#
loop_
_entity_poly.entity_id
_entity_poly.type
_entity_poly.pdbx_seq_one_letter_code
_entity_poly.pdbx_strand_id
1 'polypeptide(L)'
;MKTTVPRSLYLVAVLALVAAGCSDDDGGAATTAAPVTTAAPVTTTATTAATTTTEAVPTTSLGDEVLRVGAPAAAITVDGDASDWDGITGLDLTLEPISTETIDPRVATVKVAHDDEFLYVLFTVEDDFNWNAADAHLSASTAVMWAVEVAAGPHMGTDEEGKEESYTSLGMVDIWHWELECAAGEEQGGATGAGPADGDPGNDSRCNFDDEWATDPETREDDNGEGAENSLLGVFGHTNAAADGEGTWIFEIRRPLQSGDIQDAQFAIGQVALMALAYWDPDNSLEGWDDAEHVQSSNHGWIEVELLAG
;
A
#
# COMPACT_ATOMS: atom_id res chain seq x y z
N MET A 1 21.51 -65.25 1.58
CA MET A 1 22.92 -64.78 1.64
C MET A 1 22.87 -63.38 2.22
N LYS A 2 23.43 -63.18 3.42
CA LYS A 2 23.45 -61.90 4.15
C LYS A 2 24.67 -61.10 3.70
N THR A 3 24.53 -59.80 3.45
CA THR A 3 25.66 -58.86 3.47
C THR A 3 25.19 -57.47 3.92
N THR A 4 25.35 -57.29 5.22
CA THR A 4 25.75 -56.13 6.04
C THR A 4 25.95 -54.76 5.38
N VAL A 5 25.32 -53.76 6.01
CA VAL A 5 25.67 -52.32 6.02
C VAL A 5 26.90 -52.08 6.89
N PRO A 6 27.66 -50.98 6.66
CA PRO A 6 28.15 -50.19 7.79
C PRO A 6 27.79 -48.70 7.68
N ARG A 7 27.20 -48.20 8.77
CA ARG A 7 27.17 -46.79 9.20
C ARG A 7 28.55 -46.38 9.71
N SER A 8 28.95 -45.14 9.46
CA SER A 8 29.81 -44.28 10.31
C SER A 8 29.96 -42.93 9.58
N LEU A 9 30.17 -41.75 10.18
CA LEU A 9 29.97 -41.15 11.50
C LEU A 9 30.59 -39.74 11.35
N TYR A 10 29.86 -38.68 11.73
CA TYR A 10 30.29 -37.36 12.25
C TYR A 10 31.54 -36.62 11.72
N LEU A 11 31.40 -35.32 11.46
CA LEU A 11 32.24 -34.23 12.02
C LEU A 11 31.52 -32.88 11.76
N VAL A 12 30.90 -32.24 12.76
CA VAL A 12 31.44 -31.24 13.72
C VAL A 12 31.83 -29.91 13.06
N ALA A 13 31.05 -28.89 13.42
CA ALA A 13 31.22 -27.48 13.13
C ALA A 13 32.46 -26.86 13.81
N VAL A 14 33.02 -25.81 13.18
CA VAL A 14 33.91 -24.86 13.85
C VAL A 14 33.39 -23.45 13.55
N LEU A 15 32.82 -22.85 14.60
CA LEU A 15 32.53 -21.43 14.75
C LEU A 15 33.85 -20.64 14.79
N ALA A 16 33.98 -19.59 14.00
CA ALA A 16 35.02 -18.57 14.18
C ALA A 16 34.38 -17.31 14.75
N LEU A 17 34.58 -17.12 16.04
CA LEU A 17 34.23 -15.93 16.81
C LEU A 17 35.32 -14.87 16.56
N VAL A 18 34.96 -13.71 16.03
CA VAL A 18 35.83 -12.53 16.04
C VAL A 18 35.28 -11.55 17.07
N ALA A 19 36.05 -11.41 18.15
CA ALA A 19 35.88 -10.37 19.16
C ALA A 19 36.89 -9.25 18.89
N ALA A 20 36.38 -8.03 18.72
CA ALA A 20 37.03 -6.76 18.95
C ALA A 20 35.87 -5.80 19.26
N GLY A 21 35.85 -4.96 20.28
CA GLY A 21 36.89 -4.45 21.16
C GLY A 21 36.39 -3.06 21.55
N CYS A 22 36.21 -2.84 22.85
CA CYS A 22 35.54 -1.70 23.48
C CYS A 22 36.00 -0.31 22.99
N SER A 23 35.08 0.67 23.08
CA SER A 23 35.38 1.96 23.71
C SER A 23 34.08 2.68 24.11
N ASP A 24 33.90 2.83 25.42
CA ASP A 24 32.98 3.78 26.05
C ASP A 24 33.45 5.22 25.78
N ASP A 25 32.53 6.17 25.62
CA ASP A 25 32.66 7.46 26.31
C ASP A 25 31.31 8.16 26.49
N ASP A 26 31.10 8.60 27.72
CA ASP A 26 29.96 9.33 28.24
C ASP A 26 29.93 10.80 27.76
N GLY A 27 28.72 11.33 27.60
CA GLY A 27 28.40 12.64 28.16
C GLY A 27 28.12 13.76 27.16
N GLY A 28 27.01 14.46 27.42
CA GLY A 28 26.88 15.86 27.01
C GLY A 28 25.49 16.26 26.52
N ALA A 29 24.53 16.37 27.44
CA ALA A 29 23.32 17.13 27.21
C ALA A 29 23.66 18.59 26.85
N ALA A 30 23.14 19.07 25.72
CA ALA A 30 23.10 20.49 25.38
C ALA A 30 21.74 20.82 24.75
N THR A 31 20.78 21.15 25.62
CA THR A 31 19.55 21.87 25.28
C THR A 31 19.89 23.18 24.57
N THR A 32 19.50 23.31 23.30
CA THR A 32 19.47 24.61 22.61
C THR A 32 18.03 24.96 22.29
N ALA A 33 17.57 26.06 22.87
CA ALA A 33 16.22 26.58 22.77
C ALA A 33 15.89 27.08 21.36
N ALA A 34 14.64 26.83 20.94
CA ALA A 34 14.05 27.28 19.70
C ALA A 34 13.93 28.82 19.61
N PRO A 35 14.14 29.42 18.42
CA PRO A 35 13.80 30.81 18.20
C PRO A 35 12.29 31.01 18.03
N VAL A 36 11.76 31.91 18.86
CA VAL A 36 10.39 32.44 18.79
C VAL A 36 10.24 33.25 17.49
N THR A 37 9.31 32.83 16.62
CA THR A 37 8.93 33.62 15.43
C THR A 37 7.55 34.23 15.65
N THR A 38 7.51 35.56 15.63
CA THR A 38 6.33 36.41 15.82
C THR A 38 5.40 36.32 14.61
N ALA A 39 4.13 35.97 14.85
CA ALA A 39 3.08 35.94 13.84
C ALA A 39 2.72 37.35 13.32
N ALA A 40 2.59 37.48 11.99
CA ALA A 40 2.08 38.66 11.31
C ALA A 40 0.53 38.57 11.17
N PRO A 41 -0.18 39.71 11.09
CA PRO A 41 -1.64 39.74 11.12
C PRO A 41 -2.30 39.24 9.83
N VAL A 42 -3.36 38.45 10.01
CA VAL A 42 -4.26 37.93 8.97
C VAL A 42 -5.10 39.06 8.38
N THR A 43 -5.11 39.20 7.06
CA THR A 43 -6.01 40.10 6.33
C THR A 43 -7.20 39.28 5.80
N THR A 44 -8.38 39.51 6.36
CA THR A 44 -9.64 38.89 5.92
C THR A 44 -10.13 39.58 4.64
N THR A 45 -10.24 38.84 3.54
CA THR A 45 -10.98 39.30 2.35
C THR A 45 -12.22 38.42 2.19
N ALA A 46 -13.39 39.04 2.29
CA ALA A 46 -14.67 38.40 2.03
C ALA A 46 -14.88 38.26 0.51
N THR A 47 -15.21 37.05 0.05
CA THR A 47 -15.66 36.82 -1.32
C THR A 47 -17.05 36.19 -1.31
N THR A 48 -17.89 36.81 -2.14
CA THR A 48 -19.32 36.63 -2.39
C THR A 48 -19.73 35.21 -2.77
N ALA A 49 -20.83 34.73 -2.18
CA ALA A 49 -21.51 33.49 -2.58
C ALA A 49 -22.11 33.61 -3.99
N ALA A 50 -21.75 32.70 -4.88
CA ALA A 50 -22.40 32.50 -6.16
C ALA A 50 -23.28 31.25 -6.10
N THR A 51 -24.52 31.40 -6.56
CA THR A 51 -25.55 30.37 -6.64
C THR A 51 -25.22 29.39 -7.78
N THR A 52 -25.04 28.11 -7.47
CA THR A 52 -24.86 27.04 -8.46
C THR A 52 -26.20 26.43 -8.84
N THR A 53 -26.55 26.54 -10.11
CA THR A 53 -27.65 25.82 -10.75
C THR A 53 -27.14 24.44 -11.14
N THR A 54 -27.82 23.38 -10.69
CA THR A 54 -27.56 21.99 -11.08
C THR A 54 -27.94 21.77 -12.54
N GLU A 55 -26.96 21.48 -13.38
CA GLU A 55 -27.17 20.92 -14.72
C GLU A 55 -26.28 19.68 -14.84
N ALA A 56 -26.88 18.55 -15.24
CA ALA A 56 -26.18 17.27 -15.36
C ALA A 56 -25.16 17.33 -16.50
N VAL A 57 -23.91 16.98 -16.22
CA VAL A 57 -22.82 16.97 -17.20
C VAL A 57 -22.74 15.59 -17.84
N PRO A 58 -22.67 15.49 -19.19
CA PRO A 58 -22.48 14.23 -19.90
C PRO A 58 -21.00 13.83 -19.93
N THR A 59 -20.76 12.53 -19.82
CA THR A 59 -19.47 11.84 -19.94
C THR A 59 -18.85 12.04 -21.33
N THR A 60 -17.62 12.60 -21.43
CA THR A 60 -16.78 12.43 -22.64
C THR A 60 -15.28 12.71 -22.44
N SER A 61 -14.49 11.69 -22.83
CA SER A 61 -13.14 11.62 -23.45
C SER A 61 -11.85 11.88 -22.66
N LEU A 62 -11.02 10.81 -22.66
CA LEU A 62 -9.61 10.64 -22.30
C LEU A 62 -8.68 11.77 -22.80
N GLY A 63 -8.16 12.55 -21.86
CA GLY A 63 -7.12 13.56 -22.02
C GLY A 63 -7.15 14.52 -20.82
N ASP A 64 -6.10 14.51 -19.99
CA ASP A 64 -5.93 15.37 -18.79
C ASP A 64 -7.01 15.24 -17.71
N GLU A 65 -7.72 14.12 -17.62
CA GLU A 65 -8.67 13.91 -16.53
C GLU A 65 -7.92 13.39 -15.31
N VAL A 66 -7.61 14.29 -14.39
CA VAL A 66 -7.12 13.91 -13.05
C VAL A 66 -8.14 12.99 -12.41
N LEU A 67 -7.71 11.77 -12.08
CA LEU A 67 -8.52 10.76 -11.41
C LEU A 67 -8.86 11.24 -10.00
N ARG A 68 -10.12 11.12 -9.59
CA ARG A 68 -10.60 11.61 -8.29
C ARG A 68 -11.57 10.64 -7.65
N VAL A 69 -11.45 10.46 -6.34
CA VAL A 69 -12.42 9.74 -5.51
C VAL A 69 -12.65 10.51 -4.22
N GLY A 70 -13.91 10.60 -3.79
CA GLY A 70 -14.26 11.19 -2.50
C GLY A 70 -14.25 10.12 -1.42
N ALA A 71 -13.63 10.42 -0.28
CA ALA A 71 -13.62 9.58 0.90
C ALA A 71 -14.55 10.18 1.98
N PRO A 72 -15.85 9.80 2.02
CA PRO A 72 -16.75 10.27 3.07
C PRO A 72 -16.50 9.55 4.39
N ALA A 73 -17.02 10.15 5.47
CA ALA A 73 -17.10 9.48 6.76
C ALA A 73 -18.09 8.29 6.69
N ALA A 74 -17.65 7.09 7.07
CA ALA A 74 -18.47 5.88 7.09
C ALA A 74 -17.96 4.90 8.17
N ALA A 75 -18.85 4.06 8.69
CA ALA A 75 -18.45 2.95 9.54
C ALA A 75 -18.23 1.72 8.66
N ILE A 76 -16.96 1.32 8.50
CA ILE A 76 -16.54 0.18 7.69
C ILE A 76 -16.04 -0.94 8.60
N THR A 77 -16.43 -2.17 8.29
CA THR A 77 -15.93 -3.40 8.89
C THR A 77 -15.01 -4.07 7.88
N VAL A 78 -13.73 -4.21 8.23
CA VAL A 78 -12.76 -4.93 7.38
C VAL A 78 -12.93 -6.43 7.62
N ASP A 79 -13.71 -7.12 6.77
CA ASP A 79 -14.03 -8.54 6.93
C ASP A 79 -14.10 -9.35 5.61
N GLY A 80 -13.73 -8.74 4.49
CA GLY A 80 -13.72 -9.33 3.16
C GLY A 80 -15.10 -9.31 2.47
N ASP A 81 -16.07 -8.57 2.99
CA ASP A 81 -17.42 -8.41 2.44
C ASP A 81 -17.69 -6.94 2.11
N ALA A 82 -17.84 -6.62 0.83
CA ALA A 82 -18.01 -5.24 0.37
C ALA A 82 -19.39 -4.61 0.64
N SER A 83 -20.30 -5.25 1.41
CA SER A 83 -21.69 -4.82 1.54
C SER A 83 -21.90 -3.50 2.29
N ASP A 84 -21.04 -3.15 3.25
CA ASP A 84 -21.08 -1.86 3.94
C ASP A 84 -20.59 -0.69 3.07
N TRP A 85 -19.96 -0.98 1.93
CA TRP A 85 -19.54 -0.01 0.92
C TRP A 85 -20.62 0.40 -0.09
N ASP A 86 -21.83 -0.16 -0.03
CA ASP A 86 -22.93 0.09 -0.98
C ASP A 86 -23.30 1.57 -1.12
N GLY A 87 -23.08 2.37 -0.06
CA GLY A 87 -23.34 3.81 -0.05
C GLY A 87 -22.17 4.69 -0.49
N ILE A 88 -21.00 4.11 -0.74
CA ILE A 88 -19.76 4.83 -1.06
C ILE A 88 -19.55 4.82 -2.57
N THR A 89 -19.43 6.00 -3.15
CA THR A 89 -19.13 6.16 -4.58
C THR A 89 -17.70 5.72 -4.84
N GLY A 90 -17.53 4.76 -5.76
CA GLY A 90 -16.21 4.34 -6.23
C GLY A 90 -15.74 5.07 -7.47
N LEU A 91 -14.47 4.88 -7.77
CA LEU A 91 -13.84 5.24 -9.02
C LEU A 91 -13.55 3.95 -9.80
N ASP A 92 -14.19 3.81 -10.95
CA ASP A 92 -13.93 2.72 -11.89
C ASP A 92 -12.65 3.05 -12.69
N LEU A 93 -11.77 2.05 -12.82
CA LEU A 93 -10.45 2.17 -13.40
C LEU A 93 -10.18 1.02 -14.39
N THR A 94 -9.26 1.25 -15.31
CA THR A 94 -8.55 0.17 -15.99
C THR A 94 -7.09 0.28 -15.56
N LEU A 95 -6.58 -0.77 -14.92
CA LEU A 95 -5.18 -0.90 -14.58
C LEU A 95 -4.42 -1.32 -15.84
N GLU A 96 -3.39 -0.56 -16.18
CA GLU A 96 -2.61 -0.76 -17.39
C GLU A 96 -1.26 -1.42 -17.05
N PRO A 97 -0.72 -2.29 -17.91
CA PRO A 97 0.60 -2.88 -17.70
C PRO A 97 1.67 -1.82 -17.49
N ILE A 98 2.66 -2.13 -16.66
CA ILE A 98 3.89 -1.34 -16.60
C ILE A 98 4.57 -1.32 -18.00
N SER A 99 5.11 -0.18 -18.42
CA SER A 99 5.63 0.09 -19.76
C SER A 99 6.85 -0.79 -20.10
N THR A 100 6.57 -1.98 -20.60
CA THR A 100 7.41 -2.89 -21.40
C THR A 100 6.74 -4.26 -21.47
N GLU A 101 5.81 -4.53 -20.56
CA GLU A 101 5.18 -5.82 -20.40
C GLU A 101 3.99 -6.01 -21.32
N THR A 102 3.72 -7.28 -21.63
CA THR A 102 2.58 -7.70 -22.44
C THR A 102 1.61 -8.50 -21.59
N ILE A 103 0.99 -7.81 -20.63
CA ILE A 103 -0.04 -8.34 -19.73
C ILE A 103 -1.39 -7.73 -20.13
N ASP A 104 -2.48 -8.45 -19.91
CA ASP A 104 -3.82 -7.94 -20.20
C ASP A 104 -4.26 -6.93 -19.11
N PRO A 105 -4.74 -5.74 -19.48
CA PRO A 105 -5.27 -4.76 -18.52
C PRO A 105 -6.37 -5.37 -17.63
N ARG A 106 -6.47 -4.89 -16.38
CA ARG A 106 -7.51 -5.34 -15.44
C ARG A 106 -8.52 -4.25 -15.15
N VAL A 107 -9.80 -4.64 -15.10
CA VAL A 107 -10.88 -3.75 -14.67
C VAL A 107 -10.89 -3.74 -13.16
N ALA A 108 -10.87 -2.55 -12.57
CA ALA A 108 -10.85 -2.39 -11.13
C ALA A 108 -11.77 -1.27 -10.66
N THR A 109 -12.16 -1.32 -9.40
CA THR A 109 -12.83 -0.21 -8.71
C THR A 109 -12.13 0.04 -7.39
N VAL A 110 -11.90 1.32 -7.08
CA VAL A 110 -11.45 1.74 -5.76
C VAL A 110 -12.51 2.59 -5.07
N LYS A 111 -12.75 2.32 -3.78
CA LYS A 111 -13.53 3.16 -2.89
C LYS A 111 -12.67 3.49 -1.68
N VAL A 112 -12.87 4.68 -1.15
CA VAL A 112 -12.18 5.12 0.06
C VAL A 112 -13.20 5.69 1.02
N ALA A 113 -13.00 5.47 2.31
CA ALA A 113 -13.81 6.04 3.39
C ALA A 113 -12.92 6.34 4.59
N HIS A 114 -13.44 7.05 5.57
CA HIS A 114 -12.76 7.25 6.85
C HIS A 114 -13.74 7.23 8.02
N ASP A 115 -13.23 7.07 9.22
CA ASP A 115 -13.91 7.49 10.45
C ASP A 115 -13.02 8.43 11.26
N ASP A 116 -13.25 8.55 12.57
CA ASP A 116 -12.45 9.43 13.43
C ASP A 116 -11.03 8.87 13.70
N GLU A 117 -10.75 7.61 13.35
CA GLU A 117 -9.53 6.87 13.69
C GLU A 117 -8.80 6.33 12.46
N PHE A 118 -9.51 5.80 11.47
CA PHE A 118 -8.94 5.05 10.34
C PHE A 118 -9.31 5.63 8.98
N LEU A 119 -8.40 5.46 8.02
CA LEU A 119 -8.70 5.42 6.60
C LEU A 119 -9.04 3.98 6.22
N TYR A 120 -10.02 3.81 5.33
CA TYR A 120 -10.41 2.53 4.74
C TYR A 120 -10.30 2.60 3.23
N VAL A 121 -9.77 1.55 2.62
CA VAL A 121 -9.73 1.36 1.17
C VAL A 121 -10.42 0.04 0.84
N LEU A 122 -11.35 0.09 -0.10
CA LEU A 122 -11.83 -1.08 -0.83
C LEU A 122 -11.23 -1.04 -2.22
N PHE A 123 -10.40 -2.02 -2.54
CA PHE A 123 -9.88 -2.23 -3.89
C PHE A 123 -10.46 -3.53 -4.42
N THR A 124 -11.09 -3.46 -5.59
CA THR A 124 -11.71 -4.61 -6.24
C THR A 124 -11.18 -4.76 -7.65
N VAL A 125 -10.95 -6.00 -8.07
CA VAL A 125 -10.42 -6.33 -9.39
C VAL A 125 -11.25 -7.46 -9.98
N GLU A 126 -11.74 -7.28 -11.20
CA GLU A 126 -12.39 -8.36 -11.95
C GLU A 126 -11.33 -9.36 -12.41
N ASP A 127 -11.33 -10.54 -11.79
CA ASP A 127 -10.47 -11.67 -12.13
C ASP A 127 -11.10 -12.98 -11.62
N ASP A 128 -10.51 -14.12 -11.95
CA ASP A 128 -10.87 -15.39 -11.34
C ASP A 128 -10.16 -15.63 -9.99
N PHE A 129 -10.55 -16.70 -9.30
CA PHE A 129 -10.05 -17.02 -7.97
C PHE A 129 -8.95 -18.10 -7.99
N ASN A 130 -7.71 -17.67 -7.79
CA ASN A 130 -6.51 -18.49 -7.97
C ASN A 130 -5.73 -18.69 -6.65
N TRP A 131 -6.33 -18.42 -5.48
CA TRP A 131 -5.62 -18.49 -4.19
C TRP A 131 -4.92 -19.84 -3.91
N ASN A 132 -3.66 -19.75 -3.49
CA ASN A 132 -2.79 -20.88 -3.24
C ASN A 132 -2.07 -20.75 -1.88
N ALA A 133 -2.49 -21.59 -0.93
CA ALA A 133 -1.94 -21.63 0.43
C ALA A 133 -0.46 -22.04 0.54
N ALA A 134 0.16 -22.52 -0.53
CA ALA A 134 1.53 -23.03 -0.52
C ALA A 134 2.52 -22.10 -1.22
N ASP A 135 2.03 -21.15 -2.02
CA ASP A 135 2.84 -20.28 -2.84
C ASP A 135 2.05 -19.01 -3.18
N ALA A 136 2.42 -17.88 -2.57
CA ALA A 136 1.71 -16.62 -2.73
C ALA A 136 1.84 -16.02 -4.15
N HIS A 137 2.91 -16.36 -4.88
CA HIS A 137 3.07 -15.97 -6.29
C HIS A 137 2.02 -16.62 -7.21
N LEU A 138 1.43 -17.73 -6.77
CA LEU A 138 0.32 -18.38 -7.46
C LEU A 138 -1.05 -17.86 -6.99
N SER A 139 -1.09 -16.79 -6.19
CA SER A 139 -2.30 -16.06 -5.80
C SER A 139 -2.26 -14.64 -6.35
N ALA A 140 -3.40 -13.95 -6.38
CA ALA A 140 -3.41 -12.50 -6.60
C ALA A 140 -2.55 -11.77 -5.56
N SER A 141 -1.90 -10.68 -5.96
CA SER A 141 -1.24 -9.71 -5.06
C SER A 141 -1.68 -8.29 -5.43
N THR A 142 -1.61 -7.37 -4.46
CA THR A 142 -2.02 -5.98 -4.63
C THR A 142 -1.06 -5.02 -3.93
N ALA A 143 -0.98 -3.79 -4.43
CA ALA A 143 -0.40 -2.68 -3.70
C ALA A 143 -1.32 -1.45 -3.72
N VAL A 144 -1.43 -0.78 -2.58
CA VAL A 144 -1.99 0.57 -2.48
C VAL A 144 -0.86 1.51 -2.06
N MET A 145 -0.54 2.47 -2.91
CA MET A 145 0.55 3.40 -2.68
C MET A 145 0.03 4.82 -2.44
N TRP A 146 0.63 5.52 -1.49
CA TRP A 146 0.31 6.89 -1.12
C TRP A 146 1.52 7.81 -1.18
N ALA A 147 1.32 9.05 -1.63
CA ALA A 147 2.36 10.05 -1.50
C ALA A 147 2.53 10.48 -0.03
N VAL A 148 3.74 10.36 0.50
CA VAL A 148 4.10 10.91 1.81
C VAL A 148 4.52 12.37 1.66
N GLU A 149 5.36 12.62 0.65
CA GLU A 149 5.82 13.96 0.32
C GLU A 149 5.03 14.53 -0.86
N VAL A 150 4.65 15.81 -0.77
CA VAL A 150 3.83 16.49 -1.80
C VAL A 150 4.46 16.48 -3.21
N ALA A 151 5.78 16.32 -3.30
CA ALA A 151 6.50 16.30 -4.55
C ALA A 151 6.69 14.89 -5.13
N ALA A 152 6.36 13.83 -4.36
CA ALA A 152 6.50 12.45 -4.81
C ALA A 152 5.72 12.21 -6.11
N GLY A 153 6.37 11.54 -7.06
CA GLY A 153 5.75 11.15 -8.31
C GLY A 153 5.04 9.79 -8.24
N PRO A 154 4.06 9.53 -9.12
CA PRO A 154 3.19 8.36 -9.09
C PRO A 154 3.90 7.04 -9.44
N HIS A 155 5.14 7.10 -9.94
CA HIS A 155 5.95 5.92 -10.21
C HIS A 155 6.93 5.71 -9.05
N MET A 156 6.39 5.26 -7.92
CA MET A 156 7.12 5.00 -6.66
C MET A 156 8.03 6.16 -6.21
N GLY A 157 7.56 7.40 -6.33
CA GLY A 157 8.32 8.59 -5.96
C GLY A 157 8.95 9.35 -7.13
N THR A 158 8.82 8.87 -8.38
CA THR A 158 9.42 9.46 -9.59
C THR A 158 8.37 9.95 -10.61
N ASP A 159 8.73 10.87 -11.51
CA ASP A 159 7.84 11.43 -12.54
C ASP A 159 7.70 10.60 -13.81
N GLU A 160 8.58 9.63 -14.03
CA GLU A 160 8.60 8.82 -15.24
C GLU A 160 8.78 7.34 -14.89
N GLU A 161 7.97 6.51 -15.53
CA GLU A 161 8.15 5.07 -15.62
C GLU A 161 9.38 4.73 -16.48
N GLY A 162 10.16 3.71 -16.08
CA GLY A 162 11.03 2.98 -17.01
C GLY A 162 12.32 3.65 -17.48
N LYS A 163 13.17 4.12 -16.54
CA LYS A 163 14.60 4.34 -16.82
C LYS A 163 15.44 3.89 -15.63
N GLU A 164 15.67 2.58 -15.54
CA GLU A 164 16.50 1.90 -14.52
C GLU A 164 17.84 2.63 -14.22
N GLU A 165 18.43 3.31 -15.21
CA GLU A 165 19.69 4.05 -15.04
C GLU A 165 19.54 5.54 -14.68
N SER A 166 18.32 6.07 -14.52
CA SER A 166 18.09 7.52 -14.30
C SER A 166 16.91 7.90 -13.40
N TYR A 167 16.40 6.99 -12.56
CA TYR A 167 15.37 7.36 -11.59
C TYR A 167 15.85 8.54 -10.74
N THR A 168 15.09 9.62 -10.78
CA THR A 168 15.29 10.80 -9.95
C THR A 168 14.12 10.87 -9.00
N SER A 169 14.36 10.54 -7.74
CA SER A 169 13.35 10.69 -6.71
C SER A 169 12.87 12.14 -6.64
N LEU A 170 11.55 12.32 -6.63
CA LEU A 170 10.88 13.58 -6.37
C LEU A 170 10.30 13.65 -4.96
N GLY A 171 10.18 12.50 -4.31
CA GLY A 171 9.80 12.38 -2.91
C GLY A 171 9.47 10.95 -2.52
N MET A 172 9.17 10.77 -1.24
CA MET A 172 8.85 9.48 -0.65
C MET A 172 7.37 9.09 -0.84
N VAL A 173 7.15 7.78 -1.01
CA VAL A 173 5.84 7.14 -1.02
C VAL A 173 5.76 6.07 0.06
N ASP A 174 4.54 5.83 0.55
CA ASP A 174 4.11 4.78 1.47
C ASP A 174 3.41 3.70 0.63
N ILE A 175 3.73 2.43 0.83
CA ILE A 175 3.29 1.30 0.02
C ILE A 175 2.72 0.21 0.93
N TRP A 176 1.46 -0.14 0.69
CA TRP A 176 0.76 -1.22 1.35
C TRP A 176 0.75 -2.41 0.40
N HIS A 177 1.76 -3.27 0.47
CA HIS A 177 1.93 -4.39 -0.47
C HIS A 177 1.44 -5.69 0.15
N TRP A 178 0.62 -6.45 -0.58
CA TRP A 178 -0.06 -7.60 -0.01
C TRP A 178 0.03 -8.85 -0.87
N GLU A 179 0.77 -9.82 -0.38
CA GLU A 179 0.84 -11.17 -0.91
C GLU A 179 -0.05 -12.11 -0.08
N LEU A 180 -0.96 -12.84 -0.72
CA LEU A 180 -2.03 -13.55 -0.01
C LEU A 180 -1.59 -14.90 0.58
N GLU A 181 -0.88 -14.89 1.70
CA GLU A 181 -0.45 -16.12 2.38
C GLU A 181 -1.56 -16.80 3.20
N CYS A 182 -2.47 -16.01 3.78
CA CYS A 182 -3.58 -16.54 4.57
C CYS A 182 -4.87 -16.67 3.77
N ALA A 183 -5.82 -17.43 4.32
CA ALA A 183 -7.08 -17.70 3.64
C ALA A 183 -7.98 -16.45 3.60
N ALA A 184 -8.89 -16.43 2.63
CA ALA A 184 -9.93 -15.41 2.53
C ALA A 184 -10.73 -15.29 3.85
N GLY A 185 -11.04 -14.06 4.25
CA GLY A 185 -11.75 -13.75 5.48
C GLY A 185 -10.88 -13.77 6.75
N GLU A 186 -9.59 -14.06 6.66
CA GLU A 186 -8.66 -13.92 7.77
C GLU A 186 -8.04 -12.52 7.81
N GLU A 187 -7.90 -11.95 9.01
CA GLU A 187 -7.15 -10.72 9.27
C GLU A 187 -5.65 -10.91 9.02
N GLN A 188 -5.07 -9.99 8.24
CA GLN A 188 -3.67 -9.95 7.80
C GLN A 188 -3.10 -8.55 8.06
N GLY A 189 -1.80 -8.44 8.27
CA GLY A 189 -1.16 -7.20 8.72
C GLY A 189 -1.02 -7.10 10.25
N GLY A 190 -0.59 -5.93 10.71
CA GLY A 190 -0.36 -5.64 12.12
C GLY A 190 -1.59 -5.16 12.89
N ALA A 191 -1.56 -5.33 14.21
CA ALA A 191 -2.53 -4.71 15.11
C ALA A 191 -2.03 -3.31 15.54
N THR A 192 -2.94 -2.34 15.67
CA THR A 192 -2.63 -0.99 16.20
C THR A 192 -1.80 -1.02 17.47
N GLY A 193 -0.65 -0.36 17.47
CA GLY A 193 0.24 -0.29 18.63
C GLY A 193 0.98 -1.60 18.96
N ALA A 194 0.95 -2.58 18.06
CA ALA A 194 1.94 -3.64 18.05
C ALA A 194 3.27 -3.03 17.59
N GLY A 195 4.12 -2.63 18.55
CA GLY A 195 5.55 -2.52 18.26
C GLY A 195 6.09 -3.87 17.73
N PRO A 196 7.39 -3.97 17.35
CA PRO A 196 8.01 -5.09 16.62
C PRO A 196 8.06 -6.44 17.39
N ALA A 197 6.95 -6.86 17.98
CA ALA A 197 6.88 -7.96 18.94
C ALA A 197 6.69 -9.32 18.27
N ASP A 198 6.40 -9.37 16.96
CA ASP A 198 6.12 -10.63 16.24
C ASP A 198 6.92 -10.84 14.95
N GLY A 199 7.85 -9.96 14.60
CA GLY A 199 8.61 -10.02 13.34
C GLY A 199 9.29 -8.69 13.04
N ASP A 200 9.86 -8.56 11.85
CA ASP A 200 10.20 -7.27 11.27
C ASP A 200 8.86 -6.66 10.81
N PRO A 201 8.23 -5.76 11.56
CA PRO A 201 6.79 -5.52 11.40
C PRO A 201 6.40 -4.96 10.01
N GLY A 202 7.33 -4.33 9.29
CA GLY A 202 7.16 -3.88 7.91
C GLY A 202 7.39 -4.95 6.84
N ASN A 203 8.10 -6.05 7.15
CA ASN A 203 8.32 -7.18 6.22
C ASN A 203 7.96 -8.53 6.83
N ASP A 204 7.18 -9.33 6.09
CA ASP A 204 6.54 -10.52 6.63
C ASP A 204 5.61 -10.14 7.80
N SER A 205 4.86 -9.04 7.64
CA SER A 205 3.75 -8.76 8.54
C SER A 205 2.78 -9.96 8.53
N ARG A 206 1.82 -10.05 9.47
CA ARG A 206 0.99 -11.26 9.57
C ARG A 206 0.34 -11.61 8.21
N CYS A 207 0.75 -12.73 7.63
CA CYS A 207 0.30 -13.20 6.32
C CYS A 207 0.73 -12.30 5.14
N ASN A 208 1.93 -11.71 5.22
CA ASN A 208 2.61 -10.95 4.18
C ASN A 208 1.81 -9.76 3.63
N PHE A 209 1.23 -8.98 4.57
CA PHE A 209 0.65 -7.68 4.23
C PHE A 209 1.58 -6.55 4.67
N ASP A 210 2.61 -6.34 3.87
CA ASP A 210 3.76 -5.53 4.19
C ASP A 210 3.47 -4.03 4.16
N ASP A 211 4.20 -3.34 5.02
CA ASP A 211 4.17 -1.90 5.18
C ASP A 211 5.56 -1.38 4.81
N GLU A 212 5.60 -0.72 3.66
CA GLU A 212 6.83 -0.41 2.96
C GLU A 212 6.84 1.05 2.51
N TRP A 213 8.00 1.51 2.10
CA TRP A 213 8.15 2.83 1.51
C TRP A 213 9.16 2.77 0.37
N ALA A 214 9.12 3.79 -0.47
CA ALA A 214 10.08 3.93 -1.56
C ALA A 214 10.37 5.39 -1.89
N THR A 215 11.53 5.62 -2.52
CA THR A 215 11.86 6.89 -3.17
C THR A 215 12.02 6.76 -4.69
N ASP A 216 12.13 5.53 -5.17
CA ASP A 216 12.22 5.15 -6.57
C ASP A 216 11.82 3.67 -6.74
N PRO A 217 11.52 3.22 -7.96
CA PRO A 217 11.08 1.84 -8.22
C PRO A 217 12.09 0.74 -7.85
N GLU A 218 13.38 1.05 -7.69
CA GLU A 218 14.43 0.05 -7.39
C GLU A 218 14.77 -0.04 -5.90
N THR A 219 14.24 0.91 -5.11
CA THR A 219 14.57 1.08 -3.69
C THR A 219 13.27 1.05 -2.88
N ARG A 220 12.61 -0.11 -2.93
CA ARG A 220 11.51 -0.48 -2.02
C ARG A 220 12.13 -1.03 -0.74
N GLU A 221 11.71 -0.48 0.39
CA GLU A 221 12.29 -0.74 1.70
C GLU A 221 11.16 -1.03 2.69
N ASP A 222 11.36 -2.04 3.52
CA ASP A 222 10.44 -2.37 4.59
C ASP A 222 10.41 -1.25 5.65
N ASP A 223 9.25 -0.94 6.22
CA ASP A 223 9.15 0.03 7.31
C ASP A 223 9.50 -0.57 8.68
N ASN A 224 10.80 -0.83 8.86
CA ASN A 224 11.38 -1.39 10.09
C ASN A 224 12.19 -0.36 10.89
N GLY A 225 12.03 0.92 10.56
CA GLY A 225 12.77 2.04 11.13
C GLY A 225 12.47 2.32 12.60
N GLU A 226 13.27 3.20 13.21
CA GLU A 226 12.92 3.77 14.52
C GLU A 226 11.75 4.74 14.36
N GLY A 227 10.56 4.33 14.80
CA GLY A 227 9.33 5.10 14.60
C GLY A 227 8.21 4.25 14.00
N ALA A 228 8.62 3.21 13.25
CA ALA A 228 7.78 2.32 12.45
C ALA A 228 6.43 1.99 13.11
N GLU A 229 5.34 2.23 12.37
CA GLU A 229 3.97 2.01 12.82
C GLU A 229 3.18 1.13 11.84
N ASN A 230 3.47 -0.17 11.89
CA ASN A 230 2.95 -1.14 10.95
C ASN A 230 1.55 -1.68 11.32
N SER A 231 0.60 -0.81 11.67
CA SER A 231 -0.75 -1.24 12.06
C SER A 231 -1.76 -1.38 10.92
N LEU A 232 -1.23 -1.48 9.70
CA LEU A 232 -1.97 -1.86 8.51
C LEU A 232 -2.73 -3.18 8.76
N LEU A 233 -4.04 -3.19 8.49
CA LEU A 233 -4.87 -4.39 8.60
C LEU A 233 -5.65 -4.59 7.30
N GLY A 234 -5.64 -5.82 6.80
CA GLY A 234 -6.39 -6.23 5.62
C GLY A 234 -7.22 -7.48 5.85
N VAL A 235 -8.37 -7.55 5.18
CA VAL A 235 -9.11 -8.82 4.95
C VAL A 235 -9.54 -8.87 3.49
N PHE A 236 -9.29 -10.01 2.83
CA PHE A 236 -9.70 -10.21 1.45
C PHE A 236 -10.83 -11.23 1.31
N GLY A 237 -11.57 -11.12 0.22
CA GLY A 237 -12.61 -12.04 -0.21
C GLY A 237 -12.66 -12.18 -1.73
N HIS A 238 -13.55 -13.05 -2.21
CA HIS A 238 -13.86 -13.19 -3.62
C HIS A 238 -15.34 -13.51 -3.81
N THR A 239 -16.00 -12.91 -4.79
CA THR A 239 -17.44 -13.12 -5.03
C THR A 239 -17.79 -14.56 -5.44
N ASN A 240 -16.79 -15.31 -5.91
CA ASN A 240 -16.88 -16.71 -6.29
C ASN A 240 -15.60 -17.46 -5.88
N ALA A 241 -15.43 -17.77 -4.59
CA ALA A 241 -14.22 -18.43 -4.06
C ALA A 241 -14.13 -19.94 -4.40
N ALA A 242 -14.42 -20.31 -5.64
CA ALA A 242 -14.13 -21.62 -6.21
C ALA A 242 -12.90 -21.50 -7.10
N ALA A 243 -12.03 -22.52 -7.12
CA ALA A 243 -10.82 -22.50 -7.96
C ALA A 243 -11.16 -22.17 -9.43
N ASP A 244 -10.45 -21.21 -10.00
CA ASP A 244 -10.63 -20.65 -11.35
C ASP A 244 -12.05 -20.08 -11.56
N GLY A 245 -12.72 -19.71 -10.47
CA GLY A 245 -14.07 -19.20 -10.49
C GLY A 245 -14.06 -17.73 -10.86
N GLU A 246 -14.59 -17.40 -12.05
CA GLU A 246 -14.77 -16.00 -12.47
C GLU A 246 -15.52 -15.19 -11.41
N GLY A 247 -15.03 -13.99 -11.11
CA GLY A 247 -15.67 -13.08 -10.18
C GLY A 247 -14.93 -11.77 -9.99
N THR A 248 -14.78 -11.39 -8.73
CA THR A 248 -14.18 -10.11 -8.33
C THR A 248 -13.47 -10.34 -7.01
N TRP A 249 -12.18 -10.02 -6.99
CA TRP A 249 -11.41 -9.90 -5.77
C TRP A 249 -11.89 -8.71 -4.96
N ILE A 250 -11.92 -8.88 -3.65
CA ILE A 250 -12.33 -7.87 -2.67
C ILE A 250 -11.16 -7.72 -1.72
N PHE A 251 -10.47 -6.58 -1.74
CA PHE A 251 -9.43 -6.24 -0.79
C PHE A 251 -9.91 -5.09 0.07
N GLU A 252 -10.17 -5.36 1.35
CA GLU A 252 -10.47 -4.32 2.32
C GLU A 252 -9.23 -4.07 3.18
N ILE A 253 -8.85 -2.81 3.28
CA ILE A 253 -7.64 -2.37 3.97
C ILE A 253 -8.00 -1.23 4.90
N ARG A 254 -7.39 -1.18 6.08
CA ARG A 254 -7.40 -0.01 6.94
C ARG A 254 -6.02 0.34 7.48
N ARG A 255 -5.81 1.63 7.73
CA ARG A 255 -4.67 2.20 8.46
C ARG A 255 -5.16 3.36 9.33
N PRO A 256 -4.55 3.63 10.50
CA PRO A 256 -4.85 4.86 11.23
C PRO A 256 -4.69 6.10 10.35
N LEU A 257 -5.56 7.09 10.52
CA LEU A 257 -5.42 8.37 9.81
C LEU A 257 -4.09 9.05 10.13
N GLN A 258 -3.59 8.84 11.36
CA GLN A 258 -2.34 9.40 11.85
C GLN A 258 -1.57 8.27 12.53
N SER A 259 -0.58 7.71 11.84
CA SER A 259 0.33 6.72 12.42
C SER A 259 1.44 7.40 13.24
N GLY A 260 1.82 8.61 12.83
CA GLY A 260 2.95 9.34 13.40
C GLY A 260 4.31 8.88 12.87
N ASP A 261 4.34 7.89 11.98
CA ASP A 261 5.52 7.55 11.21
C ASP A 261 5.78 8.61 10.14
N ILE A 262 7.07 8.87 9.86
CA ILE A 262 7.49 9.76 8.79
C ILE A 262 7.50 9.07 7.42
N GLN A 263 7.56 7.74 7.38
CA GLN A 263 7.54 6.89 6.19
C GLN A 263 6.10 6.58 5.74
N ASP A 264 5.11 6.78 6.62
CA ASP A 264 3.69 6.63 6.30
C ASP A 264 3.04 7.91 5.80
N ALA A 265 2.07 7.75 4.90
CA ALA A 265 1.16 8.82 4.54
C ALA A 265 0.28 9.22 5.74
N GLN A 266 0.22 10.53 6.01
CA GLN A 266 -0.60 11.08 7.08
C GLN A 266 -1.86 11.73 6.50
N PHE A 267 -3.03 11.29 6.96
CA PHE A 267 -4.31 11.66 6.40
C PHE A 267 -5.05 12.69 7.25
N ALA A 268 -5.46 13.79 6.63
CA ALA A 268 -6.22 14.85 7.31
C ALA A 268 -7.59 15.04 6.65
N ILE A 269 -8.64 14.98 7.46
CA ILE A 269 -10.01 15.26 7.00
C ILE A 269 -10.09 16.69 6.43
N GLY A 270 -10.71 16.81 5.26
CA GLY A 270 -10.81 18.03 4.48
C GLY A 270 -9.59 18.32 3.59
N GLN A 271 -8.64 17.38 3.48
CA GLN A 271 -7.49 17.47 2.58
C GLN A 271 -7.56 16.42 1.48
N VAL A 272 -6.67 16.57 0.50
CA VAL A 272 -6.48 15.62 -0.60
C VAL A 272 -5.23 14.81 -0.32
N ALA A 273 -5.36 13.49 -0.34
CA ALA A 273 -4.25 12.55 -0.42
C ALA A 273 -4.06 12.07 -1.87
N LEU A 274 -2.87 11.56 -2.20
CA LEU A 274 -2.55 11.09 -3.55
C LEU A 274 -2.29 9.60 -3.49
N MET A 275 -3.00 8.83 -4.31
CA MET A 275 -3.01 7.37 -4.31
C MET A 275 -2.67 6.79 -5.68
N ALA A 276 -1.99 5.66 -5.72
CA ALA A 276 -1.88 4.79 -6.89
C ALA A 276 -2.11 3.34 -6.49
N LEU A 277 -2.45 2.50 -7.46
CA LEU A 277 -2.82 1.09 -7.24
C LEU A 277 -2.01 0.21 -8.20
N ALA A 278 -1.67 -0.99 -7.74
CA ALA A 278 -1.09 -2.05 -8.56
C ALA A 278 -1.71 -3.41 -8.22
N TYR A 279 -1.72 -4.31 -9.19
CA TYR A 279 -2.26 -5.66 -9.08
C TYR A 279 -1.41 -6.65 -9.88
N TRP A 280 -1.07 -7.76 -9.23
CA TRP A 280 -0.34 -8.88 -9.82
C TRP A 280 -1.28 -10.06 -10.02
N ASP A 281 -1.33 -10.55 -11.25
CA ASP A 281 -2.15 -11.66 -11.67
C ASP A 281 -1.29 -12.95 -11.73
N PRO A 282 -1.61 -13.99 -10.95
CA PRO A 282 -0.87 -15.25 -10.99
C PRO A 282 -0.94 -15.96 -12.34
N ASP A 283 -1.91 -15.63 -13.20
CA ASP A 283 -2.06 -16.23 -14.53
C ASP A 283 -1.08 -15.66 -15.58
N ASN A 284 -0.27 -14.66 -15.22
CA ASN A 284 0.76 -14.10 -16.09
C ASN A 284 1.79 -15.15 -16.55
N SER A 285 2.12 -16.12 -15.68
CA SER A 285 3.02 -17.23 -16.01
C SER A 285 2.61 -18.55 -15.32
N LEU A 286 3.26 -19.66 -15.68
CA LEU A 286 3.01 -20.95 -15.01
C LEU A 286 3.62 -21.01 -13.60
N GLU A 287 4.59 -20.13 -13.34
CA GLU A 287 5.29 -20.00 -12.08
C GLU A 287 4.63 -18.96 -11.16
N GLY A 288 3.56 -18.30 -11.60
CA GLY A 288 2.93 -17.17 -10.91
C GLY A 288 3.37 -15.83 -11.48
N TRP A 289 3.10 -14.76 -10.74
CA TRP A 289 3.60 -13.43 -11.07
C TRP A 289 5.04 -13.24 -10.58
N ASP A 290 5.78 -12.33 -11.23
CA ASP A 290 7.04 -11.78 -10.74
C ASP A 290 6.88 -10.28 -10.42
N ASP A 291 7.87 -9.69 -9.76
CA ASP A 291 7.81 -8.31 -9.27
C ASP A 291 7.53 -7.29 -10.40
N ALA A 292 8.05 -7.55 -11.61
CA ALA A 292 7.94 -6.63 -12.74
C ALA A 292 6.64 -6.82 -13.54
N GLU A 293 6.04 -8.01 -13.51
CA GLU A 293 4.88 -8.38 -14.32
C GLU A 293 3.55 -8.05 -13.61
N HIS A 294 3.16 -6.77 -13.63
CA HIS A 294 1.89 -6.30 -13.06
C HIS A 294 1.18 -5.20 -13.86
N VAL A 295 -0.06 -4.91 -13.46
CA VAL A 295 -0.86 -3.79 -13.96
C VAL A 295 -1.02 -2.72 -12.87
N GLN A 296 -1.06 -1.46 -13.26
CA GLN A 296 -1.06 -0.32 -12.35
C GLN A 296 -1.89 0.88 -12.84
N SER A 297 -2.23 1.78 -11.93
CA SER A 297 -2.93 3.03 -12.25
C SER A 297 -2.00 4.22 -12.53
N SER A 298 -0.73 4.12 -12.17
CA SER A 298 0.23 5.25 -12.16
C SER A 298 0.49 5.88 -13.53
N ASN A 299 0.24 5.14 -14.62
CA ASN A 299 0.28 5.63 -16.01
C ASN A 299 -0.69 6.78 -16.27
N HIS A 300 -1.72 6.92 -15.43
CA HIS A 300 -2.70 8.01 -15.46
C HIS A 300 -2.37 9.14 -14.48
N GLY A 301 -1.22 9.07 -13.81
CA GLY A 301 -0.85 9.94 -12.71
C GLY A 301 -1.43 9.48 -11.36
N TRP A 302 -1.46 10.41 -10.41
CA TRP A 302 -2.06 10.19 -9.10
C TRP A 302 -3.60 10.18 -9.16
N ILE A 303 -4.21 9.31 -8.37
CA ILE A 303 -5.62 9.40 -7.96
C ILE A 303 -5.69 10.37 -6.79
N GLU A 304 -6.39 11.49 -6.95
CA GLU A 304 -6.67 12.43 -5.86
C GLU A 304 -7.81 11.88 -4.98
N VAL A 305 -7.51 11.61 -3.71
CA VAL A 305 -8.48 11.14 -2.71
C VAL A 305 -8.87 12.31 -1.82
N GLU A 306 -10.09 12.82 -1.96
CA GLU A 306 -10.60 13.93 -1.15
C GLU A 306 -11.24 13.40 0.14
N LEU A 307 -10.59 13.59 1.29
CA LEU A 307 -11.16 13.22 2.59
C LEU A 307 -12.26 14.21 2.96
N LEU A 308 -13.52 13.83 2.77
CA LEU A 308 -14.66 14.73 2.91
C LEU A 308 -14.96 15.00 4.38
N ALA A 309 -15.22 16.26 4.71
CA ALA A 309 -15.79 16.61 6.01
C ALA A 309 -17.24 16.11 6.10
N GLY A 310 -17.60 15.50 7.24
CA GLY A 310 -18.97 15.05 7.55
C GLY A 310 -19.97 16.17 7.81
#